data_AF-A0A832IFK9-F1
#
_entry.id   AF-A0A832IFK9-F1
#
_cell.length_a   1.000
_cell.length_b   1.000
_cell.length_c   1.000
_cell.angle_alpha   90.00
_cell.angle_beta   90.00
_cell.angle_gamma   90.00
#
_symmetry.space_group_name_H-M   'P 1'
#
loop_
_entity.id
_entity.type
_entity.pdbx_description
1 polymer ?
#
loop_
_entity_poly.entity_id
_entity_poly.type
_entity_poly.pdbx_seq_one_letter_code
_entity_poly.pdbx_strand_id
1 'polypeptide(L)'
;MLKNIMNLRGVTVLTKKEQVGIHGGSINCRFTILSTDGGRDVLEIAVATDNGNVASSTANSTCASLVTNDKTVSRCFYDCEHDGFGQ
;
A
#
# COMPACT_ATOMS: atom_id res chain seq x y z
N MET A 1 6.50 24.50 -26.71
CA MET A 1 6.30 23.23 -27.43
C MET A 1 6.49 22.07 -26.46
N LEU A 2 5.41 21.34 -26.15
CA LEU A 2 5.47 20.15 -25.30
C LEU A 2 6.24 19.05 -26.05
N LYS A 3 7.40 18.64 -25.51
CA LYS A 3 8.16 17.51 -26.06
C LYS A 3 7.29 16.25 -25.89
N ASN A 4 6.95 15.62 -27.01
CA ASN A 4 6.11 14.43 -27.05
C ASN A 4 6.82 13.31 -26.25
N ILE A 5 6.20 12.88 -25.15
CA ILE A 5 6.75 11.89 -24.20
C ILE A 5 7.09 10.55 -24.88
N MET A 6 6.47 10.29 -26.03
CA MET A 6 6.71 9.12 -26.88
C MET A 6 8.12 9.04 -27.49
N ASN A 7 8.92 10.13 -27.45
CA ASN A 7 10.25 10.18 -28.06
C ASN A 7 11.41 10.15 -27.04
N LEU A 8 11.14 9.91 -25.76
CA LEU A 8 12.19 9.79 -24.74
C LEU A 8 12.73 8.36 -24.71
N ARG A 9 14.04 8.18 -24.96
CA ARG A 9 14.71 6.87 -24.77
C ARG A 9 14.51 6.41 -23.32
N GLY A 10 14.00 5.20 -23.15
CA GLY A 10 13.71 4.61 -21.85
C GLY A 10 12.27 4.81 -21.36
N VAL A 11 11.40 5.46 -22.13
CA VAL A 11 9.97 5.58 -21.82
C VAL A 11 9.18 4.59 -22.69
N THR A 12 8.47 3.67 -22.05
CA THR A 12 7.49 2.79 -22.70
C THR A 12 6.09 3.26 -22.33
N VAL A 13 5.29 3.62 -23.33
CA VAL A 13 3.88 3.94 -23.14
C VAL A 13 3.09 2.64 -23.24
N LEU A 14 2.58 2.17 -22.11
CA LEU A 14 1.82 0.92 -22.02
C LEU A 14 0.34 1.19 -22.26
N THR A 15 -0.30 0.35 -23.08
CA THR A 15 -1.75 0.35 -23.24
C THR A 15 -2.45 0.00 -21.93
N LYS A 16 -3.74 0.35 -21.80
CA LYS A 16 -4.52 0.01 -20.61
C LYS A 16 -4.54 -1.48 -20.30
N LYS A 17 -4.52 -2.32 -21.35
CA LYS A 17 -4.46 -3.79 -21.21
C LYS A 17 -3.11 -4.25 -20.66
N GLU A 18 -2.02 -3.66 -21.12
CA GLU A 18 -0.65 -3.99 -20.66
C GLU A 18 -0.41 -3.50 -19.23
N GLN A 19 -1.02 -2.39 -18.83
CA GLN A 19 -0.94 -1.88 -17.45
C GLN A 19 -1.53 -2.86 -16.41
N VAL A 20 -2.50 -3.71 -16.80
CA VAL A 20 -3.10 -4.70 -15.90
C VAL A 20 -2.07 -5.75 -15.43
N GLY A 21 -1.06 -6.05 -16.25
CA GLY A 21 -0.02 -7.04 -15.92
C GLY A 21 1.22 -6.47 -15.23
N ILE A 22 1.25 -5.15 -14.98
CA ILE A 22 2.34 -4.52 -14.23
C ILE A 22 2.04 -4.68 -12.74
N HIS A 23 2.56 -5.75 -12.16
CA HIS A 23 2.55 -5.95 -10.71
C HIS A 23 3.82 -5.33 -10.13
N GLY A 24 3.86 -4.00 -10.06
CA GLY A 24 4.92 -3.25 -9.39
C GLY A 24 4.53 -3.00 -7.94
N GLY A 25 4.84 -3.94 -7.06
CA GLY A 25 4.63 -3.77 -5.62
C GLY A 25 4.89 -5.05 -4.85
N SER A 26 5.62 -4.95 -3.75
CA SER A 26 5.74 -6.01 -2.76
C SER A 26 4.41 -6.23 -2.07
N ILE A 27 4.15 -7.48 -1.70
CA ILE A 27 2.99 -7.91 -0.92
C ILE A 27 3.10 -7.51 0.56
N ASN A 28 4.17 -6.80 0.91
CA ASN A 28 4.47 -6.40 2.28
C ASN A 28 3.84 -5.03 2.55
N CYS A 29 3.06 -4.97 3.62
CA CYS A 29 2.57 -3.73 4.17
C CYS A 29 3.32 -3.42 5.46
N ARG A 30 3.74 -2.17 5.61
CA ARG A 30 4.34 -1.66 6.83
C ARG A 30 3.24 -1.04 7.70
N PHE A 31 3.06 -1.57 8.89
CA PHE A 31 2.15 -1.05 9.89
C PHE A 31 2.92 -0.20 10.90
N THR A 32 2.32 0.92 11.30
CA THR A 32 2.74 1.71 12.45
C THR A 32 1.57 1.80 13.42
N ILE A 33 1.72 1.20 14.59
CA ILE A 33 0.72 1.17 15.65
C ILE A 33 1.16 2.15 16.74
N LEU A 34 0.26 3.03 17.15
CA LEU A 34 0.48 3.95 18.27
C LEU A 34 -0.39 3.53 19.44
N SER A 35 0.26 3.24 20.56
CA SER A 35 -0.41 2.85 21.79
C SER A 35 -0.91 4.07 22.56
N THR A 36 -1.93 3.87 23.41
CA THR A 36 -2.56 4.94 24.21
C THR A 36 -1.63 5.52 25.28
N ASP A 37 -0.60 4.78 25.69
CA ASP A 37 0.48 5.20 26.58
C ASP A 37 1.61 5.96 25.87
N GLY A 38 1.48 6.18 24.55
CA GLY A 38 2.49 6.84 23.72
C GLY A 38 3.51 5.88 23.10
N GLY A 39 3.36 4.57 23.29
CA GLY A 39 4.17 3.55 22.60
C GLY A 39 4.02 3.60 21.08
N ARG A 40 5.06 3.15 20.37
CA ARG A 40 5.08 3.06 18.91
C ARG A 40 5.71 1.75 18.48
N ASP A 41 4.93 0.93 17.79
CA ASP A 41 5.38 -0.31 17.18
C ASP A 41 5.32 -0.22 15.66
N VAL A 42 6.32 -0.80 15.00
CA VAL A 42 6.40 -0.88 13.54
C VAL A 42 6.55 -2.35 13.16
N LEU A 43 5.64 -2.82 12.31
CA LEU A 43 5.57 -4.22 11.88
C LEU A 43 5.56 -4.26 10.36
N GLU A 44 6.36 -5.15 9.76
CA GLU A 44 6.25 -5.49 8.35
C GLU A 44 5.52 -6.82 8.22
N ILE A 45 4.38 -6.80 7.54
CA ILE A 45 3.54 -7.98 7.38
C ILE A 45 3.43 -8.26 5.88
N ALA A 46 3.87 -9.44 5.48
CA ALA A 46 3.56 -9.99 4.17
C ALA A 46 2.07 -10.33 4.13
N VAL A 47 1.30 -9.56 3.37
CA VAL A 47 -0.09 -9.90 3.07
C VAL A 47 -0.05 -10.93 1.96
N ALA A 48 -0.40 -12.18 2.24
CA ALA A 48 -0.29 -13.28 1.29
C ALA A 48 -1.31 -13.16 0.13
N THR A 49 -1.07 -12.23 -0.80
CA THR A 49 -1.90 -11.98 -1.98
C THR A 49 -1.04 -11.54 -3.16
N ASP A 50 -1.42 -11.96 -4.36
CA ASP A 50 -0.86 -11.54 -5.64
C ASP A 50 -1.43 -10.20 -6.15
N ASN A 51 -2.34 -9.59 -5.38
CA ASN A 51 -3.08 -8.40 -5.78
C ASN A 51 -2.90 -7.27 -4.75
N GLY A 52 -2.26 -6.18 -5.16
CA GLY A 52 -2.03 -5.01 -4.30
C GLY A 52 -3.29 -4.37 -3.73
N ASN A 53 -4.42 -4.41 -4.46
CA ASN A 53 -5.70 -3.91 -3.94
C ASN A 53 -6.21 -4.76 -2.76
N VAL A 54 -5.98 -6.08 -2.83
CA VAL A 54 -6.33 -7.00 -1.73
C VAL A 54 -5.39 -6.76 -0.54
N ALA A 55 -4.12 -6.41 -0.78
CA ALA A 55 -3.16 -6.08 0.27
C ALA A 55 -3.60 -4.83 1.06
N SER A 56 -3.91 -3.74 0.36
CA SER A 56 -4.37 -2.48 0.99
C SER A 56 -5.71 -2.67 1.72
N SER A 57 -6.67 -3.38 1.12
CA SER A 57 -7.94 -3.70 1.79
C SER A 57 -7.75 -4.53 3.07
N THR A 58 -6.89 -5.54 3.02
CA THR A 58 -6.58 -6.38 4.19
C THR A 58 -5.87 -5.58 5.28
N ALA A 59 -4.93 -4.71 4.91
CA ALA A 59 -4.22 -3.85 5.84
C ALA A 59 -5.17 -2.87 6.53
N ASN A 60 -6.10 -2.28 5.78
CA ASN A 60 -7.14 -1.42 6.32
C ASN A 60 -8.01 -2.15 7.35
N SER A 61 -8.53 -3.34 7.00
CA SER A 61 -9.33 -4.15 7.92
C SER A 61 -8.56 -4.54 9.18
N THR A 62 -7.27 -4.83 9.04
CA THR A 62 -6.40 -5.14 10.18
C THR A 62 -6.26 -3.94 11.12
N CYS A 63 -5.95 -2.75 10.59
CA CYS A 63 -5.86 -1.54 11.40
C CYS A 63 -7.19 -1.18 12.07
N ALA A 64 -8.31 -1.28 11.35
CA ALA A 64 -9.63 -1.03 11.91
C ALA A 64 -9.96 -1.99 13.06
N SER A 65 -9.60 -3.28 12.90
CA SER A 65 -9.77 -4.29 13.95
C SER A 65 -8.92 -3.99 15.17
N LEU A 66 -7.64 -3.64 15.00
CA LEU A 66 -6.75 -3.28 16.10
C LEU A 66 -7.28 -2.09 16.90
N VAL A 67 -7.65 -1.00 16.23
CA VAL A 67 -8.17 0.20 16.91
C VAL A 67 -9.51 -0.07 17.61
N THR A 68 -10.34 -0.97 17.08
CA THR A 68 -11.67 -1.26 17.63
C THR A 68 -11.61 -2.27 18.79
N ASN A 69 -10.78 -3.31 18.65
CA ASN A 69 -10.78 -4.46 19.56
C ASN A 69 -9.70 -4.36 20.64
N ASP A 70 -8.60 -3.64 20.37
CA ASP A 70 -7.50 -3.48 21.32
C ASP A 70 -7.52 -2.08 21.95
N LYS A 71 -7.89 -2.02 23.23
CA LYS A 71 -7.95 -0.76 24.00
C LYS A 71 -6.58 -0.13 24.25
N THR A 72 -5.50 -0.86 24.00
CA THR A 72 -4.14 -0.33 24.11
C THR A 72 -3.73 0.43 22.86
N VAL A 73 -4.43 0.23 21.74
CA VAL A 73 -4.14 0.89 20.46
C VAL A 73 -4.97 2.17 20.32
N SER A 74 -4.28 3.29 20.11
CA SER A 74 -4.92 4.59 19.85
C SER A 74 -5.09 4.88 18.35
N ARG A 75 -4.10 4.50 17.54
CA ARG A 75 -4.07 4.74 16.09
C ARG A 75 -3.29 3.62 15.40
N CYS A 76 -3.68 3.32 14.17
CA CYS A 76 -2.97 2.40 13.30
C CYS A 76 -2.85 3.02 11.91
N PHE A 77 -1.64 3.01 11.37
CA PHE A 77 -1.33 3.44 10.01
C PHE A 77 -0.77 2.24 9.26
N TYR A 78 -1.07 2.14 7.98
CA TYR A 78 -0.43 1.18 7.09
C TYR A 78 0.07 1.90 5.84
N ASP A 79 1.16 1.39 5.30
CA ASP A 79 1.74 1.78 4.03
C ASP A 79 2.04 0.48 3.29
N CYS A 80 1.17 0.14 2.36
CA CYS A 80 1.42 -0.95 1.43
C CYS A 80 2.13 -0.35 0.22
N GLU A 81 3.12 -1.04 -0.36
CA GLU A 81 3.80 -0.56 -1.58
C GLU A 81 2.85 -0.30 -2.79
N HIS A 82 1.56 -0.64 -2.67
CA HIS A 82 0.49 -0.37 -3.62
C HIS A 82 -0.32 0.94 -3.38
N ASP A 83 -0.03 1.74 -2.35
CA ASP A 83 -0.79 2.98 -2.06
C ASP A 83 -0.33 4.16 -2.96
N GLY A 84 -0.29 3.92 -4.27
CA GLY A 84 -0.11 4.94 -5.31
C GLY A 84 -1.40 5.69 -5.61
N PHE A 85 -1.27 6.99 -5.90
CA PHE A 85 -2.37 7.93 -6.17
C PHE A 85 -3.37 7.44 -7.23
N GLY A 86 -4.67 7.38 -6.89
CA GLY A 86 -5.77 7.15 -7.84
C GLY A 86 -6.53 5.83 -7.75
N GLN A 87 -6.56 5.17 -6.60
CA GLN A 87 -7.59 4.18 -6.28
C GLN A 87 -8.96 4.85 -6.08
#